data_AF-A0AAU4DJW1-F1
#
_entry.id   AF-A0AAU4DJW1-F1
#
_cell.length_a   1.000
_cell.length_b   1.000
_cell.length_c   1.000
_cell.angle_alpha   90.00
_cell.angle_beta   90.00
_cell.angle_gamma   90.00
#
_symmetry.space_group_name_H-M   'P 1'
#
loop_
_entity.id
_entity.type
_entity.pdbx_description
1 polymer ?
#
loop_
_entity_poly.entity_id
_entity_poly.type
_entity_poly.pdbx_seq_one_letter_code
_entity_poly.pdbx_strand_id
1 'polypeptide(L)'
;MKSIVAGQHAVNSEEFAELALGVDSELFAGVPGESAIERQARLDVAVAVLADLRREDPELAAYAERLMNTAPVPLHNTRRAARPGGVLGVAA
;
A
#
# COMPACT_ATOMS: atom_id res chain seq x y z
N MET A 1 25.00 1.28 0.25
CA MET A 1 24.52 0.41 1.34
C MET A 1 23.94 -0.84 0.68
N LYS A 2 24.28 -2.05 1.11
CA LYS A 2 23.67 -3.28 0.58
C LYS A 2 22.46 -3.62 1.48
N SER A 3 21.27 -3.67 0.90
CA SER A 3 20.03 -3.98 1.63
C SER A 3 19.85 -5.49 1.65
N ILE A 4 20.19 -6.13 2.78
CA ILE A 4 20.16 -7.59 2.93
C ILE A 4 19.27 -7.98 4.10
N VAL A 5 18.33 -8.88 3.88
CA VAL A 5 17.44 -9.42 4.90
C VAL A 5 17.39 -10.94 4.75
N ALA A 6 17.67 -11.69 5.83
CA ALA A 6 17.72 -13.15 5.82
C ALA A 6 18.57 -13.76 4.67
N GLY A 7 19.63 -13.05 4.24
CA GLY A 7 20.50 -13.47 3.13
C GLY A 7 19.99 -13.12 1.72
N GLN A 8 18.80 -12.55 1.61
CA GLN A 8 18.23 -12.05 0.35
C GLN A 8 18.57 -10.58 0.15
N HIS A 9 18.83 -10.20 -1.11
CA HIS A 9 19.14 -8.82 -1.49
C HIS A 9 17.88 -8.12 -1.98
N ALA A 10 17.55 -6.98 -1.35
CA ALA A 10 16.52 -6.09 -1.86
C ALA A 10 17.09 -5.10 -2.87
N VAL A 11 16.42 -4.93 -4.00
CA VAL A 11 16.74 -3.99 -5.08
C VAL A 11 16.25 -2.58 -4.73
N ASN A 12 15.18 -2.46 -3.95
CA ASN A 12 14.61 -1.20 -3.51
C ASN A 12 14.13 -1.26 -2.05
N SER A 13 13.58 -0.15 -1.55
CA SER A 13 13.11 -0.03 -0.16
C SER A 13 11.83 -0.82 0.13
N GLU A 14 11.00 -1.05 -0.88
CA GLU A 14 9.75 -1.78 -0.78
C GLU A 14 10.04 -3.28 -0.62
N GLU A 15 10.87 -3.84 -1.50
CA GLU A 15 11.36 -5.21 -1.39
C GLU A 15 12.13 -5.43 -0.08
N PHE A 16 12.86 -4.42 0.41
CA PHE A 16 13.49 -4.51 1.73
C PHE A 16 12.46 -4.64 2.86
N ALA A 17 11.37 -3.87 2.79
CA ALA A 17 10.30 -3.93 3.77
C ALA A 17 9.56 -5.26 3.70
N GLU A 18 9.24 -5.75 2.51
CA GLU A 18 8.63 -7.07 2.30
C GLU A 18 9.49 -8.19 2.88
N LEU A 19 10.78 -8.20 2.58
CA LEU A 19 11.69 -9.22 3.10
C LEU A 19 11.85 -9.14 4.62
N ALA A 20 11.85 -7.93 5.19
CA ALA A 20 11.96 -7.71 6.64
C ALA A 20 10.68 -8.10 7.38
N LEU A 21 9.53 -7.88 6.77
CA LEU A 21 8.22 -8.16 7.37
C LEU A 21 7.75 -9.59 7.06
N GLY A 22 8.28 -10.24 6.03
CA GLY A 22 7.77 -11.52 5.53
C GLY A 22 6.39 -11.42 4.85
N VAL A 23 5.84 -10.21 4.76
CA VAL A 23 4.54 -9.88 4.18
C VAL A 23 4.59 -8.52 3.50
N ASP A 24 3.79 -8.35 2.47
CA ASP A 24 3.63 -7.07 1.78
C ASP A 24 2.96 -6.04 2.71
N SER A 25 3.64 -4.90 2.92
CA SER A 25 3.11 -3.82 3.75
C SER A 25 1.93 -3.09 3.10
N GLU A 26 1.87 -3.02 1.77
CA GLU A 26 0.77 -2.40 1.02
C GLU A 26 -0.52 -3.20 1.15
N LEU A 27 -0.43 -4.52 1.36
CA LEU A 27 -1.59 -5.36 1.68
C LEU A 27 -2.38 -4.78 2.88
N PHE A 28 -1.68 -4.33 3.92
CA PHE A 28 -2.29 -3.80 5.14
C PHE A 28 -2.51 -2.29 5.08
N ALA A 29 -1.52 -1.53 4.59
CA ALA A 29 -1.55 -0.06 4.56
C ALA A 29 -2.41 0.52 3.43
N GLY A 30 -2.61 -0.25 2.35
CA GLY A 30 -3.26 0.21 1.12
C GLY A 30 -2.36 1.09 0.26
N VAL A 31 -2.80 1.30 -0.99
CA VAL A 31 -2.03 2.00 -2.02
C VAL A 31 -2.72 3.31 -2.40
N PRO A 32 -1.99 4.45 -2.49
CA PRO A 32 -2.58 5.73 -2.86
C PRO A 32 -3.35 5.67 -4.19
N GLY A 33 -4.64 6.03 -4.14
CA GLY A 33 -5.51 6.03 -5.33
C GLY A 33 -6.22 4.71 -5.62
N GLU A 34 -6.14 3.72 -4.73
CA GLU A 34 -6.97 2.52 -4.82
C GLU A 34 -8.47 2.88 -4.91
N SER A 35 -9.20 2.18 -5.76
CA SER A 35 -10.65 2.26 -5.84
C SER A 35 -11.30 1.59 -4.63
N ALA A 36 -12.59 1.88 -4.40
CA ALA A 36 -13.34 1.23 -3.33
C ALA A 36 -13.40 -0.31 -3.48
N ILE A 37 -13.41 -0.81 -4.72
CA ILE A 37 -13.45 -2.25 -5.02
C ILE A 37 -12.09 -2.88 -4.74
N GLU A 38 -11.00 -2.26 -5.20
CA GLU A 38 -9.63 -2.72 -4.91
C GLU A 38 -9.34 -2.72 -3.41
N ARG A 39 -9.75 -1.64 -2.72
CA ARG A 39 -9.69 -1.55 -1.25
C ARG A 39 -10.42 -2.70 -0.58
N GLN A 40 -11.65 -3.01 -1.01
CA GLN A 40 -12.42 -4.10 -0.40
C GLN A 40 -11.72 -5.45 -0.62
N ALA A 41 -11.33 -5.76 -1.85
CA ALA A 41 -10.64 -7.01 -2.17
C ALA A 41 -9.33 -7.16 -1.37
N ARG A 42 -8.55 -6.08 -1.26
CA ARG A 42 -7.34 -6.04 -0.44
C ARG A 42 -7.64 -6.29 1.04
N LEU A 43 -8.65 -5.63 1.60
CA LEU A 43 -9.03 -5.82 3.00
C LEU A 43 -9.51 -7.24 3.29
N ASP A 44 -10.23 -7.87 2.36
CA ASP A 44 -10.65 -9.28 2.51
C ASP A 44 -9.43 -10.20 2.64
N VAL A 45 -8.41 -10.01 1.80
CA VAL A 45 -7.14 -10.75 1.88
C VAL A 45 -6.37 -10.39 3.14
N ALA A 46 -6.25 -9.11 3.49
CA ALA A 46 -5.53 -8.64 4.66
C ALA A 46 -6.10 -9.24 5.95
N VAL A 47 -7.42 -9.38 6.06
CA VAL A 47 -8.07 -10.03 7.21
C VAL A 47 -7.73 -11.51 7.30
N ALA A 48 -7.70 -12.21 6.16
CA ALA A 48 -7.33 -13.63 6.13
C ALA A 48 -5.87 -13.83 6.56
N VAL A 49 -4.94 -13.07 5.98
CA VAL A 49 -3.52 -13.13 6.35
C VAL A 49 -3.30 -12.73 7.80
N LEU A 50 -4.01 -11.72 8.31
CA LEU A 50 -3.91 -11.32 9.71
C LEU A 50 -4.36 -12.43 10.66
N ALA A 51 -5.38 -13.21 10.30
CA ALA A 51 -5.82 -14.35 11.10
C ALA A 51 -4.71 -15.43 11.20
N ASP A 52 -3.97 -15.66 10.13
CA ASP A 52 -2.84 -16.58 10.11
C ASP A 52 -1.66 -16.03 10.92
N LEU A 53 -1.31 -14.77 10.73
CA LEU A 53 -0.26 -14.09 11.50
C LEU A 53 -0.53 -14.15 13.01
N ARG A 54 -1.78 -13.95 13.46
CA ARG A 54 -2.12 -14.05 14.90
C ARG A 54 -1.78 -15.42 15.51
N ARG A 55 -1.76 -16.49 14.71
CA ARG A 55 -1.39 -17.84 15.15
C ARG A 55 0.12 -18.08 15.11
N GLU A 56 0.79 -17.52 14.12
CA GLU A 56 2.18 -17.88 13.76
C GLU A 56 3.20 -16.86 14.30
N ASP A 57 2.86 -15.57 14.20
CA ASP A 57 3.68 -14.45 14.66
C ASP A 57 2.80 -13.30 15.22
N PRO A 58 2.43 -13.38 16.52
CA PRO A 58 1.58 -12.38 17.15
C PRO A 58 2.15 -10.95 17.15
N GLU A 59 3.49 -10.80 17.14
CA GLU A 59 4.12 -9.48 17.11
C GLU A 59 3.97 -8.83 15.73
N LEU A 60 4.20 -9.61 14.67
CA LEU A 60 3.95 -9.19 13.30
C LEU A 60 2.46 -8.91 13.06
N ALA A 61 1.56 -9.72 13.62
CA ALA A 61 0.13 -9.47 13.57
C ALA A 61 -0.24 -8.11 14.19
N ALA A 62 0.31 -7.79 15.37
CA ALA A 62 0.08 -6.50 16.02
C ALA A 62 0.64 -5.32 15.20
N TYR A 63 1.74 -5.53 14.46
CA TYR A 63 2.26 -4.53 13.53
C TYR A 63 1.34 -4.34 12.32
N ALA A 64 0.88 -5.42 11.70
CA ALA A 64 -0.07 -5.39 10.60
C ALA A 64 -1.39 -4.68 10.98
N GLU A 65 -1.91 -4.94 12.19
CA GLU A 65 -3.08 -4.21 12.72
C GLU A 65 -2.83 -2.70 12.84
N ARG A 66 -1.64 -2.29 13.28
CA ARG A 66 -1.28 -0.86 13.31
C ARG A 66 -1.27 -0.27 11.91
N LEU A 67 -0.70 -0.96 10.91
CA LEU A 67 -0.72 -0.51 9.52
C LEU A 67 -2.15 -0.29 9.01
N MET A 68 -3.06 -1.23 9.26
CA MET A 68 -4.47 -1.11 8.89
C MET A 68 -5.17 0.08 9.56
N ASN A 69 -4.80 0.42 10.79
CA ASN A 69 -5.35 1.56 11.53
C ASN A 69 -4.75 2.91 11.10
N THR A 70 -3.52 2.91 10.58
CA THR A 70 -2.83 4.12 10.09
C THR A 70 -3.05 4.40 8.60
N ALA A 71 -3.64 3.44 7.87
CA ALA A 71 -3.99 3.59 6.46
C ALA A 71 -4.84 4.86 6.27
N PRO A 72 -4.34 5.91 5.59
CA PRO A 72 -5.02 7.19 5.50
C PRO A 72 -6.30 7.02 4.67
N VAL A 73 -7.46 7.05 5.32
CA VAL A 73 -8.74 7.25 4.63
C VAL A 73 -9.01 8.76 4.66
N PRO A 74 -9.02 9.47 3.51
CA PRO A 74 -9.04 8.98 2.14
C PRO A 74 -7.72 9.20 1.39
N LEU A 75 -7.28 8.18 0.64
CA LEU A 75 -6.18 8.22 -0.32
C LEU A 75 -6.56 9.03 -1.58
N HIS A 76 -6.94 10.30 -1.40
CA HIS A 76 -7.11 11.21 -2.52
C HIS A 76 -5.74 11.51 -3.11
N ASN A 77 -5.38 10.77 -4.16
CA ASN A 77 -4.40 11.24 -5.10
C ASN A 77 -4.97 12.53 -5.70
N THR A 78 -4.53 13.69 -5.20
CA THR A 78 -4.73 14.95 -5.92
C THR A 78 -3.91 14.85 -7.20
N ARG A 79 -4.44 14.13 -8.19
CA ARG A 79 -4.00 14.22 -9.58
C ARG A 79 -3.96 15.71 -9.84
N ARG A 80 -2.74 16.22 -10.04
CA ARG A 80 -2.43 17.55 -10.51
C ARG A 80 -3.48 17.92 -11.55
N ALA A 81 -4.42 18.77 -11.17
CA ALA A 81 -5.43 19.31 -12.07
C ALA A 81 -4.67 20.18 -13.08
N ALA A 82 -4.15 19.54 -14.13
CA ALA A 82 -3.71 20.23 -15.32
C ALA A 82 -4.96 20.88 -15.90
N ARG A 83 -5.06 22.19 -15.66
CA ARG A 83 -6.14 23.06 -16.12
C ARG A 83 -6.37 22.84 -17.62
N PRO A 84 -7.62 22.70 -18.10
CA PRO A 84 -7.87 22.88 -19.52
C PRO A 84 -7.61 24.36 -19.83
N GLY A 85 -6.51 24.61 -20.55
CA GLY A 85 -6.23 25.91 -21.14
C GLY A 85 -7.35 26.27 -22.11
N GLY A 86 -7.84 27.50 -22.00
CA GLY A 86 -9.07 27.98 -22.60
C GLY A 86 -9.14 27.88 -24.12
N VAL A 87 -10.37 27.71 -24.57
CA VAL A 87 -10.91 28.07 -25.89
C VAL A 87 -10.51 29.49 -26.33
N LEU A 88 -10.04 29.65 -27.56
CA LEU A 88 -10.40 30.78 -28.45
C LEU A 88 -9.82 30.58 -29.86
N GLY A 89 -10.69 30.46 -30.87
CA GLY A 89 -10.31 30.37 -32.28
C GLY A 89 -11.52 30.19 -33.18
N VAL A 90 -12.18 31.31 -33.47
CA VAL A 90 -13.42 31.47 -34.24
C VAL A 90 -13.18 31.23 -35.73
N ALA A 91 -14.19 30.68 -36.40
CA ALA A 91 -14.28 30.52 -37.84
C ALA A 91 -14.27 31.85 -38.61
N ALA A 92 -13.54 31.89 -39.73
CA ALA A 92 -13.85 32.66 -40.94
C ALA A 92 -13.11 32.03 -42.13
#